data_AF-A0A7X3QLB6-F1
#
_entry.id   AF-A0A7X3QLB6-F1
#
_cell.length_a   1.000
_cell.length_b   1.000
_cell.length_c   1.000
_cell.angle_alpha   90.00
_cell.angle_beta   90.00
_cell.angle_gamma   90.00
#
_symmetry.space_group_name_H-M   'P 1'
#
loop_
_entity.id
_entity.type
_entity.pdbx_description
1 polymer ?
#
loop_
_entity_poly.entity_id
_entity_poly.type
_entity_poly.pdbx_seq_one_letter_code
_entity_poly.pdbx_strand_id
1 'polypeptide(L)'
;MLIEQLRRLNRRERFILLRDALGAETFTLDADFRQRLGQAIDRDVPTDAFVALDYPLDWLALALAQPGGAMWMLRADEVKVRGNPLDIDLLIAFGDAEQTQLVLIEAKASTAWLNDQLSAKAERLGELFPTEVLFPPKPDDFADAPVRPHFVLASPRPPQRVRTELWPYWMKPGGSPRWMQLRMPAGLRKATRWGNIVQFE
;
A
#
# COMPACT_ATOMS: atom_id res chain seq x y z
N MET A 1 17.83 1.39 8.01
CA MET A 1 17.13 1.38 6.72
C MET A 1 15.63 1.20 6.97
N LEU A 2 14.77 1.88 6.20
CA LEU A 2 13.30 1.88 6.39
C LEU A 2 12.70 0.48 6.43
N ILE A 3 13.14 -0.42 5.54
CA ILE A 3 12.66 -1.81 5.47
C ILE A 3 12.82 -2.54 6.82
N GLU A 4 13.92 -2.31 7.53
CA GLU A 4 14.14 -2.93 8.84
C GLU A 4 13.22 -2.36 9.92
N GLN A 5 12.85 -1.08 9.83
CA GLN A 5 11.87 -0.48 10.74
C GLN A 5 10.48 -1.03 10.47
N LEU A 6 10.09 -1.15 9.20
CA LEU A 6 8.84 -1.79 8.79
C LEU A 6 8.77 -3.23 9.32
N ARG A 7 9.86 -4.00 9.20
CA ARG A 7 9.93 -5.37 9.69
C ARG A 7 9.77 -5.47 11.20
N ARG A 8 10.45 -4.60 11.97
CA ARG A 8 10.37 -4.57 13.44
C ARG A 8 9.00 -4.16 13.96
N LEU A 9 8.31 -3.29 13.26
CA LEU A 9 6.98 -2.81 13.64
C LEU A 9 5.86 -3.75 13.20
N ASN A 10 6.10 -4.66 12.25
CA ASN A 10 5.11 -5.59 11.75
C ASN A 10 4.74 -6.67 12.78
N ARG A 11 3.78 -6.36 13.64
CA ARG A 11 3.26 -7.23 14.70
C ARG A 11 1.77 -7.57 14.54
N ARG A 12 1.23 -7.50 13.32
CA ARG A 12 -0.20 -7.72 13.07
C ARG A 12 -0.56 -9.20 13.27
N GLU A 13 -1.59 -9.47 14.07
CA GLU A 13 -1.99 -10.83 14.45
C GLU A 13 -2.21 -11.76 13.24
N ARG A 14 -2.93 -11.29 12.21
CA ARG A 14 -3.17 -12.09 10.99
C ARG A 14 -1.88 -12.42 10.23
N PHE A 15 -0.95 -11.48 10.18
CA PHE A 15 0.36 -11.69 9.57
C PHE A 15 1.16 -12.75 10.34
N ILE A 16 1.19 -12.66 11.67
CA ILE A 16 1.88 -13.62 12.54
C ILE A 16 1.25 -15.02 12.42
N LEU A 17 -0.09 -15.09 12.46
CA LEU A 17 -0.82 -16.35 12.32
C LEU A 17 -0.54 -17.04 10.99
N LEU A 18 -0.55 -16.30 9.88
CA LEU A 18 -0.27 -16.87 8.57
C LEU A 18 1.18 -17.36 8.44
N ARG A 19 2.15 -16.65 9.05
CA ARG A 19 3.54 -17.10 9.10
C ARG A 19 3.70 -18.42 9.84
N ASP A 20 3.09 -18.50 11.02
CA ASP A 20 3.10 -19.71 11.85
C ASP A 20 2.44 -20.89 11.13
N ALA A 21 1.22 -20.67 10.61
CA ALA A 21 0.44 -21.71 9.94
C ALA A 21 1.10 -22.24 8.66
N LEU A 22 1.86 -21.41 7.94
CA LEU A 22 2.53 -21.78 6.69
C LEU A 22 4.00 -22.20 6.90
N GLY A 23 4.53 -22.15 8.13
CA GLY A 23 5.95 -22.38 8.41
C GLY A 23 6.88 -21.40 7.68
N ALA A 24 6.37 -20.20 7.36
CA ALA A 24 7.08 -19.23 6.53
C ALA A 24 7.71 -18.14 7.41
N GLU A 25 9.04 -18.05 7.41
CA GLU A 25 9.75 -16.98 8.12
C GLU A 25 9.47 -15.61 7.49
N THR A 26 9.27 -15.55 6.18
CA THR A 26 8.92 -14.35 5.41
C THR A 26 7.88 -14.70 4.35
N PHE A 27 7.11 -13.71 3.90
CA PHE A 27 6.28 -13.89 2.72
C PHE A 27 7.05 -13.50 1.47
N THR A 28 7.11 -14.42 0.52
CA THR A 28 7.67 -14.20 -0.81
C THR A 28 6.54 -13.99 -1.80
N LEU A 29 6.66 -12.96 -2.65
CA LEU A 29 5.70 -12.71 -3.71
C LEU A 29 5.94 -13.68 -4.87
N ASP A 30 4.85 -14.26 -5.38
CA ASP A 30 4.85 -15.05 -6.60
C ASP A 30 5.41 -14.27 -7.81
N ALA A 31 6.05 -14.96 -8.75
CA ALA A 31 6.67 -14.35 -9.92
C ALA A 31 5.66 -13.59 -10.80
N ASP A 32 4.49 -14.19 -11.07
CA ASP A 32 3.43 -13.53 -11.85
C ASP A 32 2.86 -12.32 -11.10
N PHE A 33 2.76 -12.40 -9.78
CA PHE A 33 2.33 -11.26 -8.96
C PHE A 33 3.33 -10.11 -9.07
N ARG A 34 4.64 -10.38 -8.92
CA ARG A 34 5.70 -9.37 -9.06
C ARG A 34 5.71 -8.73 -10.44
N GLN A 35 5.54 -9.51 -11.51
CA GLN A 35 5.49 -8.98 -12.87
C GLN A 35 4.32 -8.01 -13.07
N ARG A 36 3.10 -8.39 -12.66
CA ARG A 36 1.91 -7.53 -12.81
C ARG A 36 1.98 -6.30 -11.93
N LEU A 37 2.51 -6.43 -10.72
CA LEU A 37 2.73 -5.30 -9.83
C LEU A 37 3.76 -4.35 -10.44
N GLY A 38 4.86 -4.91 -10.95
CA GLY A 38 5.94 -4.15 -11.57
C GLY A 38 5.48 -3.35 -12.78
N GLN A 39 4.64 -3.94 -13.63
CA GLN A 39 3.97 -3.22 -14.73
C GLN A 39 3.07 -2.09 -14.22
N ALA A 40 2.31 -2.30 -13.14
CA ALA A 40 1.42 -1.28 -12.60
C ALA A 40 2.18 -0.07 -12.01
N ILE A 41 3.37 -0.29 -11.45
CA ILE A 41 4.18 0.76 -10.81
C ILE A 41 5.38 1.23 -11.65
N ASP A 42 5.61 0.62 -12.81
CA ASP A 42 6.76 0.81 -13.70
C ASP A 42 8.11 0.52 -13.02
N ARG A 43 8.23 -0.58 -12.26
CA ARG A 43 9.47 -0.98 -11.56
C ARG A 43 9.60 -2.49 -11.47
N ASP A 44 10.82 -2.99 -11.46
CA ASP A 44 11.07 -4.40 -11.17
C ASP A 44 10.95 -4.66 -9.66
N VAL A 45 10.05 -5.57 -9.29
CA VAL A 45 9.86 -5.99 -7.89
C VAL A 45 10.74 -7.22 -7.63
N PRO A 46 11.72 -7.15 -6.72
CA PRO A 46 12.64 -8.26 -6.49
C PRO A 46 11.99 -9.37 -5.65
N THR A 47 12.60 -10.56 -5.65
CA THR A 47 12.09 -11.75 -4.92
C THR A 47 12.18 -11.60 -3.41
N ASP A 48 13.11 -10.77 -2.93
CA ASP A 48 13.42 -10.54 -1.51
C ASP A 48 12.73 -9.27 -0.96
N ALA A 49 11.78 -8.70 -1.71
CA ALA A 49 10.99 -7.56 -1.25
C ALA A 49 10.33 -7.88 0.11
N PHE A 50 10.36 -6.90 1.03
CA PHE A 50 9.62 -6.99 2.27
C PHE A 50 8.12 -6.95 1.99
N VAL A 51 7.35 -7.77 2.71
CA VAL A 51 5.89 -7.88 2.56
C VAL A 51 5.23 -7.86 3.93
N ALA A 52 4.16 -7.08 4.08
CA ALA A 52 3.30 -7.07 5.26
C ALA A 52 1.82 -6.97 4.89
N LEU A 53 0.95 -7.56 5.71
CA LEU A 53 -0.51 -7.56 5.52
C LEU A 53 -1.19 -6.71 6.60
N ASP A 54 -2.31 -6.08 6.25
CA ASP A 54 -3.12 -5.25 7.15
C ASP A 54 -2.24 -4.27 7.97
N TYR A 55 -1.30 -3.60 7.30
CA TYR A 55 -0.25 -2.82 7.94
C TYR A 55 -0.79 -1.45 8.39
N PRO A 56 -0.85 -1.13 9.69
CA PRO A 56 -1.43 0.12 10.19
C PRO A 56 -0.67 1.35 9.70
N LEU A 57 -1.39 2.39 9.25
CA LEU A 57 -0.77 3.64 8.81
C LEU A 57 -0.02 4.36 9.93
N ASP A 58 -0.41 4.19 11.18
CA ASP A 58 0.34 4.72 12.32
C ASP A 58 1.68 4.01 12.53
N TRP A 59 1.78 2.72 12.21
CA TRP A 59 3.09 2.01 12.22
C TRP A 59 3.95 2.45 11.05
N LEU A 60 3.34 2.74 9.89
CA LEU A 60 4.06 3.30 8.76
C LEU A 60 4.62 4.68 9.09
N ALA A 61 3.81 5.54 9.71
CA ALA A 61 4.23 6.86 10.18
C ALA A 61 5.44 6.77 11.12
N LEU A 62 5.39 5.86 12.10
CA LEU A 62 6.52 5.61 13.00
C LEU A 62 7.75 5.08 12.26
N ALA A 63 7.59 4.17 11.29
CA ALA A 63 8.70 3.63 10.51
C ALA A 63 9.41 4.72 9.70
N LEU A 64 8.65 5.65 9.13
CA LEU A 64 9.15 6.79 8.37
C LEU A 64 9.82 7.84 9.26
N ALA A 65 9.41 7.96 10.52
CA ALA A 65 9.92 8.96 11.46
C ALA A 65 11.20 8.54 12.22
N GLN A 66 11.54 7.25 12.28
CA GLN A 66 12.68 6.80 13.09
C GLN A 66 14.04 7.03 12.41
N PRO A 67 15.06 7.52 13.15
CA PRO A 67 16.36 7.89 12.60
C PRO A 67 17.17 6.65 12.22
N GLY A 68 17.30 6.40 10.91
CA GLY A 68 18.13 5.32 10.38
C GLY A 68 18.11 5.13 8.86
N GLY A 69 17.70 6.13 8.10
CA GLY A 69 17.69 6.07 6.63
C GLY A 69 16.90 7.24 6.05
N ALA A 70 17.62 8.34 5.83
CA ALA A 70 17.18 9.63 5.32
C ALA A 70 16.26 10.47 6.22
N MET A 71 16.81 11.65 6.51
CA MET A 71 16.40 12.61 7.50
C MET A 71 15.52 13.65 6.82
N TRP A 72 14.23 13.38 6.73
CA TRP A 72 13.18 14.39 6.54
C TRP A 72 11.86 13.65 6.73
N MET A 73 11.08 14.00 7.75
CA MET A 73 9.66 14.31 7.59
C MET A 73 8.88 14.42 8.89
N LEU A 74 9.27 13.78 9.98
CA LEU A 74 8.49 13.88 11.23
C LEU A 74 9.41 13.82 12.44
N ARG A 75 9.47 14.89 13.24
CA ARG A 75 9.94 14.75 14.62
C ARG A 75 8.97 13.84 15.37
N ALA A 76 9.43 13.06 16.35
CA ALA A 76 8.59 12.09 17.05
C ALA A 76 7.35 12.72 17.73
N ASP A 77 7.42 14.01 18.07
CA ASP A 77 6.32 14.88 18.55
C ASP A 77 5.36 15.34 17.44
N GLU A 78 5.74 15.23 16.18
CA GLU A 78 4.92 15.53 14.99
C GLU A 78 4.28 14.27 14.38
N VAL A 79 4.70 13.06 14.79
CA VAL A 79 4.08 11.81 14.35
C VAL A 79 2.66 11.76 14.92
N LYS A 80 1.70 12.24 14.14
CA LYS A 80 0.27 12.19 14.45
C LYS A 80 -0.20 10.73 14.46
N VAL A 81 0.17 9.93 15.45
CA VAL A 81 -0.48 8.64 15.71
C VAL A 81 -1.92 8.97 16.08
N ARG A 82 -2.85 8.73 15.17
CA ARG A 82 -4.25 9.17 15.35
C ARG A 82 -5.07 8.17 16.15
N GLY A 83 -4.55 6.96 16.37
CA GLY A 83 -5.36 5.85 16.89
C GLY A 83 -6.49 5.45 15.93
N ASN A 84 -6.45 5.93 14.69
CA ASN A 84 -7.42 5.62 13.66
C ASN A 84 -7.05 4.28 13.02
N PRO A 85 -7.94 3.28 12.96
CA PRO A 85 -7.65 1.93 12.47
C PRO A 85 -7.47 1.84 10.94
N LEU A 86 -6.96 2.87 10.28
CA LEU A 86 -6.60 2.78 8.87
C LEU A 86 -5.34 1.92 8.73
N ASP A 87 -5.46 0.83 7.99
CA ASP A 87 -4.37 -0.05 7.58
C ASP A 87 -4.24 -0.06 6.05
N ILE A 88 -3.17 -0.67 5.55
CA ILE A 88 -2.99 -1.02 4.14
C ILE A 88 -3.12 -2.53 4.00
N ASP A 89 -3.96 -3.01 3.08
CA ASP A 89 -4.21 -4.44 2.93
C ASP A 89 -2.91 -5.22 2.66
N LEU A 90 -2.04 -4.69 1.80
CA LEU A 90 -0.72 -5.25 1.49
C LEU A 90 0.32 -4.15 1.28
N LEU A 91 1.36 -4.14 2.12
CA LEU A 91 2.52 -3.26 2.04
C LEU A 91 3.72 -4.03 1.50
N ILE A 92 4.39 -3.47 0.49
CA ILE A 92 5.60 -4.04 -0.09
C ILE A 92 6.70 -2.98 -0.07
N ALA A 93 7.92 -3.34 0.34
CA ALA A 93 9.06 -2.43 0.32
C ALA A 93 10.31 -3.12 -0.22
N PHE A 94 11.03 -2.44 -1.11
CA PHE A 94 12.27 -2.93 -1.72
C PHE A 94 13.14 -1.77 -2.18
N GLY A 95 14.38 -2.06 -2.53
CA GLY A 95 15.39 -1.06 -2.89
C GLY A 95 16.61 -1.18 -2.00
N ASP A 96 17.42 -0.13 -1.98
CA ASP A 96 18.70 -0.09 -1.29
C ASP A 96 18.73 0.98 -0.20
N ALA A 97 19.93 1.33 0.26
CA ALA A 97 20.15 2.34 1.29
C ALA A 97 19.89 3.77 0.80
N GLU A 98 19.95 4.01 -0.51
CA GLU A 98 19.77 5.31 -1.14
C GLU A 98 18.29 5.56 -1.45
N GLN A 99 17.59 4.55 -1.97
CA GLN A 99 16.20 4.67 -2.35
C GLN A 99 15.38 3.41 -2.09
N THR A 100 14.33 3.57 -1.28
CA THR A 100 13.31 2.56 -1.02
C THR A 100 12.06 2.84 -1.86
N GLN A 101 11.64 1.88 -2.69
CA GLN A 101 10.30 1.86 -3.26
C GLN A 101 9.34 1.32 -2.19
N LEU A 102 8.26 2.05 -1.92
CA LEU A 102 7.23 1.66 -0.96
C LEU A 102 5.88 1.55 -1.68
N VAL A 103 5.37 0.33 -1.80
CA VAL A 103 4.14 0.05 -2.53
C VAL A 103 3.02 -0.25 -1.54
N LEU A 104 1.95 0.53 -1.60
CA LEU A 104 0.76 0.43 -0.76
C LEU A 104 -0.41 -0.06 -1.62
N ILE A 105 -0.89 -1.27 -1.34
CA ILE A 105 -1.95 -1.91 -2.12
C ILE A 105 -3.22 -1.99 -1.30
N GLU A 106 -4.32 -1.49 -1.86
CA GLU A 106 -5.67 -1.67 -1.35
C GLU A 106 -6.43 -2.66 -2.23
N ALA A 107 -6.91 -3.74 -1.64
CA ALA A 107 -7.56 -4.83 -2.32
C ALA A 107 -9.08 -4.84 -2.10
N LYS A 108 -9.83 -5.10 -3.18
CA LYS A 108 -11.25 -5.44 -3.10
C LYS A 108 -11.55 -6.60 -4.04
N ALA A 109 -12.00 -7.70 -3.45
CA ALA A 109 -12.42 -8.89 -4.19
C ALA A 109 -13.90 -8.86 -4.60
N SER A 110 -14.80 -8.49 -3.67
CA SER A 110 -16.24 -8.72 -3.81
C SER A 110 -17.12 -7.48 -3.65
N THR A 111 -16.55 -6.40 -3.12
CA THR A 111 -17.23 -5.13 -2.84
C THR A 111 -16.56 -4.00 -3.60
N ALA A 112 -17.27 -2.88 -3.77
CA ALA A 112 -16.66 -1.67 -4.31
C ALA A 112 -15.95 -0.90 -3.19
N TRP A 113 -14.98 -0.07 -3.55
CA TRP A 113 -14.46 0.94 -2.64
C TRP A 113 -15.50 2.03 -2.39
N LEU A 114 -15.60 2.46 -1.13
CA LEU A 114 -16.35 3.67 -0.78
C LEU A 114 -15.43 4.87 -0.93
N ASN A 115 -15.91 5.94 -1.57
CA ASN A 115 -15.13 7.16 -1.77
C ASN A 115 -14.69 7.77 -0.43
N ASP A 116 -15.55 7.78 0.59
CA ASP A 116 -15.18 8.32 1.90
C ASP A 116 -14.03 7.55 2.54
N GLN A 117 -14.01 6.22 2.41
CA GLN A 117 -12.93 5.37 2.91
C GLN A 117 -11.61 5.70 2.20
N LEU A 118 -11.64 5.79 0.87
CA LEU A 118 -10.44 6.09 0.09
C LEU A 118 -9.96 7.53 0.27
N SER A 119 -10.87 8.50 0.40
CA SER A 119 -10.53 9.90 0.67
C SER A 119 -9.87 10.06 2.04
N ALA A 120 -10.40 9.43 3.09
CA ALA A 120 -9.76 9.44 4.41
C ALA A 120 -8.35 8.81 4.38
N LYS A 121 -8.18 7.76 3.58
CA LYS A 121 -6.88 7.11 3.36
C LYS A 121 -5.93 8.03 2.56
N ALA A 122 -6.40 8.69 1.52
CA ALA A 122 -5.62 9.62 0.71
C ALA A 122 -5.17 10.85 1.52
N GLU A 123 -6.06 11.42 2.33
CA GLU A 123 -5.74 12.50 3.26
C GLU A 123 -4.63 12.06 4.22
N ARG A 124 -4.82 10.91 4.88
CA ARG A 124 -3.84 10.39 5.82
C ARG A 124 -2.49 10.10 5.17
N LEU A 125 -2.47 9.48 4.00
CA LEU A 125 -1.24 9.20 3.27
C LEU A 125 -0.57 10.48 2.76
N GLY A 126 -1.33 11.51 2.40
CA GLY A 126 -0.80 12.83 2.05
C GLY A 126 -0.03 13.49 3.20
N GLU A 127 -0.41 13.20 4.45
CA GLU A 127 0.33 13.67 5.64
C GLU A 127 1.64 12.90 5.88
N LEU A 128 1.72 11.64 5.45
CA LEU A 128 2.91 10.80 5.66
C LEU A 128 3.97 11.03 4.58
N PHE A 129 3.53 11.42 3.39
CA PHE A 129 4.37 11.75 2.26
C PHE A 129 4.06 13.20 1.82
N PRO A 130 4.37 14.20 2.67
CA PRO A 130 4.14 15.60 2.34
C PRO A 130 4.84 15.92 1.03
N THR A 131 4.04 16.21 0.03
CA THR A 131 4.49 16.94 -1.15
C THR A 131 4.68 18.37 -0.66
N GLU A 132 5.93 18.88 -0.60
CA GLU A 132 6.11 20.31 -0.38
C GLU A 132 5.20 21.05 -1.36
N VAL A 133 4.37 21.91 -0.78
CA VAL A 133 3.20 22.50 -1.41
C VAL A 133 3.67 23.50 -2.46
N LEU A 134 3.97 23.03 -3.67
CA LEU A 134 4.01 23.86 -4.87
C LEU A 134 3.35 23.09 -6.02
N PHE A 135 2.38 23.75 -6.65
CA PHE A 135 1.53 23.25 -7.72
C PHE A 135 2.29 22.66 -8.92
N PRO A 136 1.68 21.67 -9.59
CA PRO A 136 1.59 20.31 -9.09
C PRO A 136 2.97 19.64 -9.08
N PRO A 137 3.24 18.76 -8.10
CA PRO A 137 4.48 18.00 -8.12
C PRO A 137 4.55 17.11 -9.37
N LYS A 138 5.70 17.09 -10.04
CA LYS A 138 5.93 16.24 -11.21
C LYS A 138 6.20 14.80 -10.76
N PRO A 139 6.01 13.79 -11.63
CA PRO A 139 6.45 12.41 -11.35
C PRO A 139 7.91 12.33 -10.88
N ASP A 140 8.74 13.28 -11.33
CA ASP A 140 10.16 13.40 -11.02
C ASP A 140 10.46 13.97 -9.63
N ASP A 141 9.46 14.48 -8.90
CA ASP A 141 9.71 15.10 -7.59
C ASP A 141 10.12 14.08 -6.51
N PHE A 142 9.80 12.81 -6.74
CA PHE A 142 10.31 11.69 -5.93
C PHE A 142 11.58 11.08 -6.53
N ALA A 143 12.15 11.63 -7.60
CA ALA A 143 13.30 11.03 -8.27
C ALA A 143 14.48 10.88 -7.31
N ASP A 144 14.76 11.91 -6.54
CA ASP A 144 15.86 11.90 -5.56
C ASP A 144 15.36 11.64 -4.13
N ALA A 145 14.07 11.35 -3.96
CA ALA A 145 13.52 11.03 -2.66
C ALA A 145 14.03 9.66 -2.20
N PRO A 146 14.49 9.53 -0.94
CA PRO A 146 14.90 8.26 -0.34
C PRO A 146 13.76 7.26 -0.21
N VAL A 147 12.51 7.73 -0.23
CA VAL A 147 11.32 6.87 -0.22
C VAL A 147 10.42 7.29 -1.37
N ARG A 148 10.13 6.36 -2.28
CA ARG A 148 9.22 6.54 -3.40
C ARG A 148 7.92 5.78 -3.13
N PRO A 149 6.82 6.47 -2.80
CA PRO A 149 5.55 5.81 -2.54
C PRO A 149 4.79 5.49 -3.84
N HIS A 150 4.15 4.32 -3.89
CA HIS A 150 3.28 3.90 -4.97
C HIS A 150 1.96 3.41 -4.39
N PHE A 151 0.83 4.00 -4.80
CA PHE A 151 -0.49 3.51 -4.42
C PHE A 151 -1.12 2.70 -5.55
N VAL A 152 -1.64 1.52 -5.23
CA VAL A 152 -2.26 0.61 -6.20
C VAL A 152 -3.60 0.11 -5.67
N LEU A 153 -4.64 0.20 -6.50
CA LEU A 153 -5.90 -0.49 -6.27
C LEU A 153 -5.84 -1.88 -6.89
N ALA A 154 -6.12 -2.92 -6.12
CA ALA A 154 -6.14 -4.30 -6.56
C ALA A 154 -7.56 -4.88 -6.54
N SER A 155 -8.07 -5.29 -7.70
CA SER A 155 -9.42 -5.87 -7.80
C SER A 155 -9.59 -6.73 -9.06
N PRO A 156 -10.56 -7.65 -9.09
CA PRO A 156 -10.79 -8.49 -10.27
C PRO A 156 -11.11 -7.71 -11.55
N ARG A 157 -11.74 -6.53 -11.39
CA ARG A 157 -12.10 -5.60 -12.46
C ARG A 157 -11.63 -4.20 -12.11
N PRO A 158 -11.33 -3.33 -13.09
CA PRO A 158 -10.90 -1.96 -12.82
C PRO A 158 -11.86 -1.21 -11.90
N PRO A 159 -11.36 -0.40 -10.96
CA PRO A 159 -12.19 0.45 -10.11
C PRO A 159 -13.08 1.36 -10.96
N GLN A 160 -14.34 1.49 -10.55
CA GLN A 160 -15.32 2.38 -11.18
C GLN A 160 -15.75 3.43 -10.17
N ARG A 161 -15.92 4.68 -10.63
CA ARG A 161 -16.46 5.80 -9.81
C ARG A 161 -15.65 6.14 -8.56
N VAL A 162 -14.35 5.85 -8.58
CA VAL A 162 -13.41 6.35 -7.56
C VAL A 162 -13.15 7.83 -7.83
N ARG A 163 -13.38 8.66 -6.83
CA ARG A 163 -13.15 10.11 -6.82
C ARG A 163 -11.77 10.38 -6.28
N THR A 164 -10.89 10.95 -7.10
CA THR A 164 -9.47 11.14 -6.78
C THR A 164 -9.03 12.59 -6.83
N GLU A 165 -9.96 13.55 -6.93
CA GLU A 165 -9.67 14.97 -7.20
C GLU A 165 -8.72 15.56 -6.14
N LEU A 166 -8.93 15.19 -4.87
CA LEU A 166 -8.14 15.66 -3.72
C LEU A 166 -7.00 14.73 -3.33
N TRP A 167 -6.76 13.64 -4.08
CA TRP A 167 -5.69 12.70 -3.73
C TRP A 167 -4.31 13.31 -4.02
N PRO A 168 -3.30 12.99 -3.21
CA PRO A 168 -1.90 13.28 -3.53
C PRO A 168 -1.55 12.84 -4.95
N TYR A 169 -0.74 13.63 -5.67
CA TYR A 169 -0.40 13.35 -7.07
C TYR A 169 0.22 11.96 -7.25
N TRP A 170 1.12 11.57 -6.35
CA TRP A 170 1.80 10.27 -6.38
C TRP A 170 0.84 9.07 -6.24
N MET A 171 -0.34 9.26 -5.65
CA MET A 171 -1.36 8.21 -5.56
C MET A 171 -2.15 8.03 -6.86
N LYS A 172 -2.14 9.05 -7.73
CA LYS A 172 -2.89 9.10 -8.99
C LYS A 172 -2.06 9.68 -10.14
N PRO A 173 -0.91 9.06 -10.48
CA PRO A 173 -0.09 9.54 -11.60
C PRO A 173 -0.93 9.53 -12.88
N GLY A 174 -0.95 10.64 -13.61
CA GLY A 174 -1.81 10.79 -14.80
C GLY A 174 -3.31 10.96 -14.49
N GLY A 175 -3.67 11.30 -13.26
CA GLY A 175 -5.04 11.66 -12.86
C GLY A 175 -5.91 10.49 -12.36
N SER A 176 -5.42 9.25 -12.44
CA SER A 176 -6.12 8.05 -11.96
C SER A 176 -5.19 7.17 -11.14
N PRO A 177 -5.70 6.40 -10.15
CA PRO A 177 -4.87 5.51 -9.36
C PRO A 177 -4.39 4.34 -10.23
N ARG A 178 -3.17 3.87 -9.96
CA ARG A 178 -2.68 2.63 -10.57
C ARG A 178 -3.61 1.48 -10.19
N TRP A 179 -3.85 0.59 -11.14
CA TRP A 179 -4.67 -0.59 -10.92
C TRP A 179 -3.92 -1.86 -11.31
N MET A 180 -4.09 -2.90 -10.51
CA MET A 180 -3.63 -4.23 -10.81
C MET A 180 -4.79 -5.22 -10.67
N GLN A 181 -4.95 -6.12 -11.63
CA GLN A 181 -5.98 -7.15 -11.53
C GLN A 181 -5.71 -8.07 -10.33
N LEU A 182 -6.73 -8.39 -9.54
CA LEU A 182 -6.66 -9.45 -8.53
C LEU A 182 -7.22 -10.73 -9.12
N ARG A 183 -6.42 -11.81 -9.18
CA ARG A 183 -6.88 -13.12 -9.67
C ARG A 183 -7.75 -13.75 -8.59
N MET A 184 -9.01 -14.05 -8.92
CA MET A 184 -9.92 -14.74 -8.02
C MET A 184 -9.87 -16.24 -8.30
N PRO A 185 -9.72 -17.10 -7.28
CA PRO A 185 -9.93 -18.52 -7.45
C PRO A 185 -11.33 -18.80 -8.01
N ALA A 186 -11.43 -19.71 -8.97
CA ALA A 186 -12.69 -20.16 -9.52
C ALA A 186 -13.57 -20.81 -8.44
N GLY A 187 -14.88 -20.70 -8.58
CA GLY A 187 -15.83 -21.38 -7.68
C GLY A 187 -16.08 -20.69 -6.34
N LEU A 188 -15.41 -19.57 -6.05
CA LEU A 188 -15.76 -18.73 -4.91
C LEU A 188 -17.17 -18.15 -5.07
N ARG A 189 -17.86 -17.99 -3.94
CA ARG A 189 -19.24 -17.56 -3.88
C ARG A 189 -19.37 -16.35 -2.96
N LYS A 190 -20.12 -15.34 -3.40
CA LYS A 190 -20.47 -14.18 -2.57
C LYS A 190 -21.74 -14.47 -1.79
N ALA A 191 -21.65 -14.43 -0.46
CA ALA A 191 -22.83 -14.35 0.39
C ALA A 191 -23.49 -12.98 0.24
N THR A 192 -24.79 -12.94 -0.03
CA THR A 192 -25.58 -11.70 -0.06
C THR A 192 -26.51 -11.64 1.15
N ARG A 193 -26.90 -10.42 1.53
CA ARG A 193 -27.70 -10.13 2.74
C ARG A 193 -29.09 -10.80 2.76
N TRP A 194 -29.51 -11.40 1.64
CA TRP A 194 -30.81 -12.06 1.44
C TRP A 194 -30.71 -13.56 1.13
N GLY A 195 -29.55 -14.19 1.41
CA GLY A 195 -29.38 -15.64 1.20
C GLY A 195 -29.09 -16.07 -0.24
N ASN A 196 -29.08 -15.14 -1.20
CA ASN A 196 -28.68 -15.45 -2.57
C ASN A 196 -27.16 -15.60 -2.67
N ILE A 197 -26.72 -16.67 -3.34
CA ILE A 197 -25.32 -17.00 -3.60
C ILE A 197 -25.03 -16.58 -5.05
N VAL A 198 -24.12 -15.63 -5.24
CA VAL A 198 -23.65 -15.25 -6.58
C VAL A 198 -22.25 -15.83 -6.79
N GLN A 199 -22.03 -16.57 -7.88
CA GLN A 199 -20.71 -17.06 -8.25
C GLN A 199 -19.86 -15.92 -8.80
N PHE A 200 -18.57 -15.90 -8.46
CA PHE A 200 -17.61 -15.05 -9.16
C PHE A 200 -17.29 -15.70 -10.51
N GLU A 201 -17.66 -15.02 -11.59
CA GLU A 201 -17.19 -15.30 -12.97
C GLU A 201 -15.78 -14.74 -13.19
#